data_AF-A0A1D8RZ35-F1
#
_entry.id   AF-A0A1D8RZ35-F1
#
_cell.length_a   1.000
_cell.length_b   1.000
_cell.length_c   1.000
_cell.angle_alpha   90.00
_cell.angle_beta   90.00
_cell.angle_gamma   90.00
#
_symmetry.space_group_name_H-M   'P 1'
#
loop_
_entity.id
_entity.type
_entity.pdbx_description
1 polymer ?
#
loop_
_entity_poly.entity_id
_entity_poly.type
_entity_poly.pdbx_seq_one_letter_code
_entity_poly.pdbx_strand_id
1 'polypeptide(L)'
;MVKIIIFIFSFLIYSNLSFSAETFKLNLVNSAFNEKYNSDVPVSGRVLSGFMVESVNKPTDMFLDIPKTTAGIICLQVQSKDGSYFSSNEYQITDNTVHGVISPDYPTEYAEIIKVYNHNELAILSFQGSCEQKKVNNLLIASRGDTLLTNNVVFFINSGRSDVFLNLKDKNGKNNTVQCFRIQNGKRTAYDTECKVSLDKIKMAKGKVSILRRKSGRMFPSIKLNIKLQS
;
A
#
# COMPACT_ATOMS: atom_id res chain seq x y z
N MET A 1 61.72 -45.89 -30.22
CA MET A 1 60.33 -46.20 -29.82
C MET A 1 59.83 -45.06 -28.95
N VAL A 2 59.00 -44.18 -29.49
CA VAL A 2 58.45 -43.02 -28.78
C VAL A 2 56.94 -43.24 -28.63
N LYS A 3 56.45 -43.34 -27.40
CA LYS A 3 55.03 -43.45 -27.08
C LYS A 3 54.45 -42.04 -26.94
N ILE A 4 53.56 -41.68 -27.84
CA ILE A 4 52.78 -40.42 -27.82
C ILE A 4 51.59 -40.64 -26.88
N ILE A 5 51.52 -39.83 -25.81
CA ILE A 5 50.39 -39.80 -24.88
C ILE A 5 49.43 -38.70 -25.36
N ILE A 6 48.24 -39.09 -25.80
CA ILE A 6 47.17 -38.18 -26.22
C ILE A 6 46.32 -37.86 -24.98
N PHE A 7 46.40 -36.63 -24.48
CA PHE A 7 45.51 -36.11 -23.44
C PHE A 7 44.24 -35.55 -24.09
N ILE A 8 43.12 -36.23 -23.92
CA ILE A 8 41.80 -35.74 -24.34
C ILE A 8 41.27 -34.82 -23.23
N PHE A 9 41.22 -33.52 -23.50
CA PHE A 9 40.69 -32.51 -22.60
C PHE A 9 39.17 -32.38 -22.85
N SER A 10 38.36 -33.12 -22.08
CA SER A 10 36.89 -32.98 -22.11
C SER A 10 36.46 -31.70 -21.41
N PHE A 11 36.09 -30.69 -22.20
CA PHE A 11 35.53 -29.43 -21.73
C PHE A 11 34.02 -29.63 -21.43
N LEU A 12 33.67 -29.86 -20.17
CA LEU A 12 32.28 -29.89 -19.69
C LEU A 12 31.74 -28.45 -19.61
N ILE A 13 31.00 -28.04 -20.65
CA ILE A 13 30.26 -26.77 -20.66
C ILE A 13 29.01 -26.95 -19.79
N TYR A 14 29.11 -26.57 -18.51
CA TYR A 14 27.93 -26.38 -17.66
C TYR A 14 27.22 -25.09 -18.10
N SER A 15 26.21 -25.24 -18.96
CA SER A 15 25.26 -24.18 -19.26
C SER A 15 24.42 -23.89 -18.02
N ASN A 16 24.76 -22.82 -17.30
CA ASN A 16 23.89 -22.24 -16.28
C ASN A 16 22.64 -21.68 -16.99
N LEU A 17 21.57 -22.47 -17.01
CA LEU A 17 20.23 -21.97 -17.33
C LEU A 17 19.79 -21.08 -16.16
N SER A 18 20.11 -19.79 -16.26
CA SER A 18 19.53 -18.77 -15.39
C SER A 18 18.04 -18.65 -15.72
N PHE A 19 17.21 -19.35 -14.96
CA PHE A 19 15.76 -19.17 -15.00
C PHE A 19 15.44 -17.83 -14.34
N SER A 20 15.30 -16.77 -15.13
CA SER A 20 14.78 -15.50 -14.63
C SER A 20 13.31 -15.70 -14.33
N ALA A 21 12.94 -15.72 -13.04
CA ALA A 21 11.54 -15.68 -12.64
C ALA A 21 10.95 -14.36 -13.16
N GLU A 22 10.01 -14.44 -14.09
CA GLU A 22 9.31 -13.28 -14.61
C GLU A 22 8.47 -12.68 -13.47
N THR A 23 8.89 -11.52 -12.96
CA THR A 23 8.14 -10.82 -11.92
C THR A 23 6.87 -10.26 -12.53
N PHE A 24 5.74 -10.89 -12.22
CA PHE A 24 4.43 -10.42 -12.64
C PHE A 24 4.17 -9.00 -12.10
N LYS A 25 3.78 -8.07 -12.98
CA LYS A 25 3.39 -6.70 -12.62
C LYS A 25 1.92 -6.44 -12.94
N LEU A 26 1.25 -5.62 -12.12
CA LEU A 26 -0.08 -5.13 -12.46
C LEU A 26 0.03 -4.03 -13.52
N ASN A 27 -0.69 -4.19 -14.63
CA ASN A 27 -0.70 -3.21 -15.71
C ASN A 27 -1.72 -2.10 -15.45
N LEU A 28 -1.37 -0.89 -15.86
CA LEU A 28 -2.26 0.26 -15.86
C LEU A 28 -3.44 0.02 -16.80
N VAL A 29 -4.64 0.48 -16.39
CA VAL A 29 -5.83 0.52 -17.25
C VAL A 29 -5.68 1.58 -18.34
N ASN A 30 -5.08 2.72 -17.99
CA ASN A 30 -4.81 3.82 -18.92
C ASN A 30 -3.30 3.89 -19.17
N SER A 31 -2.89 4.09 -20.43
CA SER A 31 -1.47 4.24 -20.77
C SER A 31 -0.85 5.49 -20.15
N ALA A 32 -1.65 6.53 -19.89
CA ALA A 32 -1.18 7.73 -19.21
C ALA A 32 -1.16 7.53 -17.69
N PHE A 33 0.00 7.72 -17.08
CA PHE A 33 0.17 7.74 -15.64
C PHE A 33 -0.29 9.09 -15.08
N ASN A 34 -1.29 9.07 -14.21
CA ASN A 34 -1.87 10.26 -13.59
C ASN A 34 -1.17 10.58 -12.27
N GLU A 35 -0.28 11.56 -12.33
CA GLU A 35 0.40 12.11 -11.17
C GLU A 35 0.57 13.63 -11.27
N LYS A 36 0.83 14.25 -10.12
CA LYS A 36 1.12 15.67 -10.02
C LYS A 36 2.11 15.93 -8.89
N TYR A 37 2.96 16.91 -9.13
CA TYR A 37 3.81 17.52 -8.12
C TYR A 37 3.64 19.04 -8.16
N ASN A 38 3.09 19.64 -7.10
CA ASN A 38 2.90 21.09 -7.02
C ASN A 38 3.00 21.60 -5.57
N SER A 39 3.51 22.82 -5.39
CA SER A 39 3.46 23.54 -4.12
C SER A 39 2.04 23.93 -3.70
N ASP A 40 1.13 24.09 -4.67
CA ASP A 40 -0.28 24.37 -4.41
C ASP A 40 -1.06 23.08 -4.23
N VAL A 41 -1.23 22.70 -2.95
CA VAL A 41 -1.76 21.41 -2.54
C VAL A 41 -3.28 21.49 -2.35
N PRO A 42 -4.09 20.89 -3.23
CA PRO A 42 -5.50 20.70 -2.94
C PRO A 42 -5.66 19.69 -1.81
N VAL A 43 -6.34 20.09 -0.73
CA VAL A 43 -6.71 19.19 0.36
C VAL A 43 -7.74 18.17 -0.13
N SER A 44 -7.41 16.88 -0.04
CA SER A 44 -8.38 15.81 -0.24
C SER A 44 -9.46 15.93 0.83
N GLY A 45 -10.72 16.04 0.42
CA GLY A 45 -11.87 15.99 1.33
C GLY A 45 -12.10 14.61 1.95
N ARG A 46 -11.30 13.59 1.59
CA ARG A 46 -11.38 12.24 2.15
C ARG A 46 -10.71 12.19 3.51
N VAL A 47 -11.26 11.36 4.38
CA VAL A 47 -10.73 11.16 5.74
C VAL A 47 -9.55 10.18 5.74
N LEU A 48 -9.60 9.12 4.93
CA LEU A 48 -8.51 8.16 4.80
C LEU A 48 -7.61 8.58 3.63
N SER A 49 -6.35 8.86 3.91
CA SER A 49 -5.34 9.24 2.92
C SER A 49 -4.40 8.07 2.59
N GLY A 50 -4.28 7.07 3.47
CA GLY A 50 -3.44 5.90 3.24
C GLY A 50 -3.73 4.73 4.19
N PHE A 51 -3.43 3.54 3.71
CA PHE A 51 -3.45 2.29 4.45
C PHE A 51 -2.35 1.36 3.89
N MET A 52 -1.27 1.19 4.66
CA MET A 52 -0.12 0.39 4.23
C MET A 52 0.60 -0.25 5.42
N VAL A 53 1.40 -1.26 5.15
CA VAL A 53 2.35 -1.84 6.11
C VAL A 53 3.38 -0.80 6.48
N GLU A 54 3.72 -0.77 7.77
CA GLU A 54 4.79 0.07 8.28
C GLU A 54 6.12 -0.36 7.64
N SER A 55 6.68 0.50 6.80
CA SER A 55 8.01 0.32 6.22
C SER A 55 9.05 0.97 7.13
N VAL A 56 10.17 0.30 7.35
CA VAL A 56 11.35 0.92 7.99
C VAL A 56 12.31 1.52 6.97
N ASN A 57 12.22 1.09 5.71
CA ASN A 57 13.07 1.52 4.62
C ASN A 57 12.38 2.59 3.75
N LYS A 58 13.14 3.22 2.85
CA LYS A 58 12.65 4.16 1.83
C LYS A 58 12.67 3.60 0.39
N PRO A 59 12.21 2.37 0.13
CA PRO A 59 12.14 1.89 -1.24
C PRO A 59 11.12 2.72 -2.03
N THR A 60 11.41 2.92 -3.30
CA THR A 60 10.51 3.54 -4.28
C THR A 60 9.44 2.56 -4.73
N ASP A 61 9.81 1.27 -4.78
CA ASP A 61 8.93 0.21 -5.23
C ASP A 61 7.76 0.03 -4.28
N MET A 62 6.60 -0.21 -4.86
CA MET A 62 5.34 -0.39 -4.15
C MET A 62 4.84 -1.80 -4.39
N PHE A 63 4.19 -2.37 -3.40
CA PHE A 63 3.62 -3.70 -3.53
C PHE A 63 2.21 -3.71 -2.97
N LEU A 64 1.36 -4.52 -3.58
CA LEU A 64 -0.01 -4.77 -3.15
C LEU A 64 -0.13 -6.22 -2.78
N ASP A 65 -0.69 -6.49 -1.60
CA ASP A 65 -1.16 -7.80 -1.23
C ASP A 65 -2.55 -8.02 -1.87
N ILE A 66 -2.60 -8.87 -2.87
CA ILE A 66 -3.78 -9.22 -3.66
C ILE A 66 -4.33 -10.57 -3.20
N PRO A 67 -5.47 -10.62 -2.49
CA PRO A 67 -6.13 -11.89 -2.18
C PRO A 67 -6.72 -12.54 -3.43
N LYS A 68 -6.79 -13.88 -3.46
CA LYS A 68 -7.36 -14.69 -4.56
C LYS A 68 -8.80 -14.33 -4.95
N THR A 69 -9.53 -13.65 -4.07
CA THR A 69 -10.92 -13.22 -4.30
C THR A 69 -11.03 -11.86 -4.97
N THR A 70 -9.90 -11.21 -5.26
CA THR A 70 -9.84 -9.88 -5.88
C THR A 70 -9.84 -10.03 -7.39
N ALA A 71 -10.76 -9.32 -8.05
CA ALA A 71 -10.84 -9.25 -9.50
C ALA A 71 -11.32 -7.86 -9.94
N GLY A 72 -11.07 -7.52 -11.20
CA GLY A 72 -11.47 -6.24 -11.79
C GLY A 72 -10.48 -5.12 -11.53
N ILE A 73 -10.99 -3.89 -11.42
CA ILE A 73 -10.18 -2.68 -11.28
C ILE A 73 -9.72 -2.51 -9.83
N ILE A 74 -8.47 -2.12 -9.65
CA ILE A 74 -7.90 -1.61 -8.40
C ILE A 74 -7.52 -0.16 -8.62
N CYS A 75 -7.90 0.72 -7.70
CA CYS A 75 -7.31 2.04 -7.61
C CYS A 75 -6.12 2.02 -6.67
N LEU A 76 -5.00 2.60 -7.10
CA LEU A 76 -3.83 2.92 -6.30
C LEU A 76 -3.64 4.42 -6.25
N GLN A 77 -3.68 4.97 -5.04
CA GLN A 77 -3.39 6.36 -4.77
C GLN A 77 -2.14 6.46 -3.90
N VAL A 78 -1.28 7.40 -4.23
CA VAL A 78 -0.08 7.70 -3.46
C VAL A 78 -0.05 9.18 -3.20
N GLN A 79 0.18 9.57 -1.95
CA GLN A 79 0.13 10.98 -1.55
C GLN A 79 1.19 11.29 -0.51
N SER A 80 1.93 12.39 -0.70
CA SER A 80 2.85 12.88 0.34
C SER A 80 2.08 13.51 1.51
N LYS A 81 2.67 13.54 2.70
CA LYS A 81 2.06 14.12 3.92
C LYS A 81 1.74 15.61 3.78
N ASP A 82 2.60 16.34 3.11
CA ASP A 82 2.39 17.75 2.79
C ASP A 82 1.47 17.96 1.59
N GLY A 83 1.13 16.88 0.87
CA GLY A 83 0.28 16.80 -0.32
C GLY A 83 0.89 17.38 -1.59
N SER A 84 2.17 17.74 -1.57
CA SER A 84 2.88 18.24 -2.75
C SER A 84 2.94 17.20 -3.87
N TYR A 85 3.05 15.92 -3.54
CA TYR A 85 2.97 14.80 -4.47
C TYR A 85 1.62 14.07 -4.35
N PHE A 86 1.03 13.75 -5.49
CA PHE A 86 -0.15 12.88 -5.57
C PHE A 86 -0.18 12.10 -6.88
N SER A 87 -0.47 10.80 -6.82
CA SER A 87 -0.82 9.98 -7.97
C SER A 87 -2.14 9.25 -7.74
N SER A 88 -2.89 8.97 -8.80
CA SER A 88 -4.13 8.20 -8.73
C SER A 88 -4.35 7.41 -10.01
N ASN A 89 -4.07 6.11 -9.95
CA ASN A 89 -4.00 5.25 -11.13
C ASN A 89 -4.82 3.97 -10.93
N GLU A 90 -5.41 3.49 -12.02
CA GLU A 90 -6.21 2.27 -12.06
C GLU A 90 -5.42 1.12 -12.67
N TYR A 91 -5.56 -0.06 -12.09
CA TYR A 91 -4.89 -1.29 -12.50
C TYR A 91 -5.91 -2.39 -12.72
N GLN A 92 -5.73 -3.20 -13.76
CA GLN A 92 -6.63 -4.30 -14.08
C GLN A 92 -6.09 -5.61 -13.54
N ILE A 93 -6.91 -6.34 -12.78
CA ILE A 93 -6.72 -7.76 -12.54
C ILE A 93 -7.54 -8.53 -13.58
N THR A 94 -6.84 -9.21 -14.48
CA THR A 94 -7.43 -9.91 -15.63
C THR A 94 -8.03 -11.26 -15.27
N ASP A 95 -7.48 -11.97 -14.28
CA ASP A 95 -8.03 -13.22 -13.77
C ASP A 95 -7.59 -13.50 -12.32
N ASN A 96 -8.19 -14.51 -11.70
CA ASN A 96 -7.96 -14.88 -10.30
C ASN A 96 -6.62 -15.59 -10.06
N THR A 97 -5.80 -15.82 -11.10
CA THR A 97 -4.43 -16.34 -10.93
C THR A 97 -3.50 -15.25 -10.40
N VAL A 98 -3.86 -13.99 -10.56
CA VAL A 98 -3.16 -12.82 -10.00
C VAL A 98 -3.46 -12.70 -8.50
N HIS A 99 -2.57 -13.23 -7.67
CA HIS A 99 -2.67 -13.15 -6.21
C HIS A 99 -1.29 -13.14 -5.56
N GLY A 100 -1.22 -12.73 -4.30
CA GLY A 100 0.04 -12.60 -3.56
C GLY A 100 0.53 -11.16 -3.46
N VAL A 101 1.80 -10.99 -3.12
CA VAL A 101 2.45 -9.67 -3.07
C VAL A 101 2.95 -9.32 -4.47
N ILE A 102 2.34 -8.31 -5.09
CA ILE A 102 2.54 -7.97 -6.51
C ILE A 102 2.93 -6.50 -6.63
N SER A 103 3.94 -6.22 -7.45
CA SER A 103 4.31 -4.84 -7.81
C SER A 103 3.35 -4.31 -8.88
N PRO A 104 2.75 -3.13 -8.71
CA PRO A 104 2.14 -2.42 -9.82
C PRO A 104 3.23 -1.85 -10.74
N ASP A 105 2.91 -1.66 -12.02
CA ASP A 105 3.69 -0.79 -12.88
C ASP A 105 3.51 0.67 -12.47
N TYR A 106 4.57 1.32 -11.99
CA TYR A 106 4.52 2.66 -11.40
C TYR A 106 5.54 3.59 -12.06
N PRO A 107 5.32 3.97 -13.33
CA PRO A 107 6.26 4.76 -14.14
C PRO A 107 6.23 6.26 -13.78
N THR A 108 6.48 6.58 -12.51
CA THR A 108 6.51 7.96 -12.01
C THR A 108 7.73 8.74 -12.54
N GLU A 109 7.50 9.97 -12.99
CA GLU A 109 8.55 10.94 -13.35
C GLU A 109 9.25 11.52 -12.11
N TYR A 110 8.67 11.34 -10.92
CA TYR A 110 9.14 11.92 -9.65
C TYR A 110 9.83 10.91 -8.73
N ALA A 111 10.41 9.84 -9.28
CA ALA A 111 11.05 8.77 -8.53
C ALA A 111 12.09 9.30 -7.50
N GLU A 112 12.91 10.27 -7.90
CA GLU A 112 13.93 10.87 -7.02
C GLU A 112 13.31 11.63 -5.84
N ILE A 113 12.17 12.29 -6.04
CA ILE A 113 11.45 12.97 -4.95
C ILE A 113 10.83 11.94 -4.00
N ILE A 114 10.19 10.90 -4.57
CA ILE A 114 9.54 9.83 -3.82
C ILE A 114 10.52 9.10 -2.89
N LYS A 115 11.73 8.87 -3.38
CA LYS A 115 12.81 8.18 -2.64
C LYS A 115 13.22 8.91 -1.36
N VAL A 116 13.09 10.24 -1.32
CA VAL A 116 13.49 11.05 -0.16
C VAL A 116 12.48 10.93 0.99
N TYR A 117 11.19 10.74 0.67
CA TYR A 117 10.14 10.66 1.69
C TYR A 117 10.36 9.52 2.67
N ASN A 118 10.30 9.87 3.96
CA ASN A 118 10.32 8.90 5.05
C ASN A 118 9.07 8.01 5.05
N HIS A 119 9.08 6.99 5.91
CA HIS A 119 8.03 5.98 6.01
C HIS A 119 6.63 6.55 6.34
N ASN A 120 6.55 7.69 7.03
CA ASN A 120 5.30 8.36 7.39
C ASN A 120 5.04 9.65 6.57
N GLU A 121 5.83 9.87 5.52
CA GLU A 121 5.70 11.04 4.65
C GLU A 121 5.10 10.72 3.30
N LEU A 122 4.94 9.43 2.98
CA LEU A 122 4.30 8.95 1.77
C LEU A 122 3.25 7.91 2.15
N ALA A 123 1.99 8.23 1.90
CA ALA A 123 0.86 7.36 2.17
C ALA A 123 0.47 6.63 0.87
N ILE A 124 0.27 5.32 0.95
CA ILE A 124 -0.29 4.52 -0.14
C ILE A 124 -1.70 4.11 0.27
N LEU A 125 -2.68 4.30 -0.61
CA LEU A 125 -4.04 3.84 -0.46
C LEU A 125 -4.39 2.98 -1.68
N SER A 126 -4.74 1.73 -1.44
CA SER A 126 -5.19 0.82 -2.50
C SER A 126 -6.54 0.22 -2.16
N PHE A 127 -7.42 0.14 -3.16
CA PHE A 127 -8.76 -0.43 -2.99
C PHE A 127 -9.35 -0.96 -4.28
N GLN A 128 -10.27 -1.91 -4.15
CA GLN A 128 -11.02 -2.45 -5.29
C GLN A 128 -12.04 -1.42 -5.82
N GLY A 129 -12.05 -1.22 -7.13
CA GLY A 129 -12.92 -0.31 -7.88
C GLY A 129 -12.19 0.92 -8.42
N SER A 130 -12.93 1.79 -9.12
CA SER A 130 -12.40 2.99 -9.78
C SER A 130 -11.88 4.05 -8.80
N CYS A 131 -10.86 4.81 -9.20
CA CYS A 131 -10.32 5.94 -8.42
C CYS A 131 -11.32 7.09 -8.21
N GLU A 132 -12.28 7.24 -9.12
CA GLU A 132 -13.34 8.25 -9.04
C GLU A 132 -14.41 7.92 -7.98
N GLN A 133 -14.36 6.72 -7.39
CA GLN A 133 -15.34 6.31 -6.39
C GLN A 133 -15.25 7.18 -5.14
N LYS A 134 -16.40 7.71 -4.70
CA LYS A 134 -16.49 8.56 -3.49
C LYS A 134 -16.34 7.79 -2.18
N LYS A 135 -16.78 6.53 -2.14
CA LYS A 135 -16.77 5.68 -0.94
C LYS A 135 -15.72 4.59 -1.10
N VAL A 136 -14.68 4.65 -0.29
CA VAL A 136 -13.62 3.64 -0.25
C VAL A 136 -13.96 2.63 0.84
N ASN A 137 -14.26 1.39 0.44
CA ASN A 137 -14.70 0.35 1.39
C ASN A 137 -13.81 -0.89 1.35
N ASN A 138 -13.36 -1.34 0.18
CA ASN A 138 -12.62 -2.60 0.02
C ASN A 138 -11.13 -2.32 -0.15
N LEU A 139 -10.42 -2.19 0.97
CA LEU A 139 -8.99 -1.88 0.98
C LEU A 139 -8.14 -3.11 0.68
N LEU A 140 -7.06 -2.90 -0.04
CA LEU A 140 -5.96 -3.87 -0.17
C LEU A 140 -4.81 -3.42 0.73
N ILE A 141 -4.01 -4.37 1.20
CA ILE A 141 -2.81 -4.02 1.98
C ILE A 141 -1.73 -3.60 0.98
N ALA A 142 -1.20 -2.39 1.14
CA ALA A 142 -0.04 -1.93 0.37
C ALA A 142 1.23 -1.93 1.23
N SER A 143 2.39 -1.96 0.60
CA SER A 143 3.68 -1.71 1.24
C SER A 143 4.60 -0.91 0.33
N ARG A 144 5.60 -0.27 0.95
CA ARG A 144 6.80 0.20 0.25
C ARG A 144 7.87 -0.87 0.41
N GLY A 145 8.39 -1.40 -0.69
CA GLY A 145 9.33 -2.52 -0.69
C GLY A 145 8.65 -3.87 -0.57
N ASP A 146 9.38 -4.90 -1.02
CA ASP A 146 8.94 -6.29 -1.12
C ASP A 146 8.89 -7.01 0.23
N THR A 147 9.50 -6.42 1.26
CA THR A 147 9.68 -7.05 2.56
C THR A 147 8.71 -6.46 3.57
N LEU A 148 7.75 -7.28 4.02
CA LEU A 148 6.90 -7.00 5.17
C LEU A 148 7.74 -7.17 6.46
N LEU A 149 8.65 -6.24 6.72
CA LEU A 149 9.55 -6.28 7.88
C LEU A 149 8.80 -6.12 9.22
N THR A 150 7.54 -5.69 9.17
CA THR A 150 6.72 -5.47 10.35
C THR A 150 5.35 -6.12 10.18
N ASN A 151 4.76 -6.52 11.30
CA ASN A 151 3.37 -6.98 11.37
C ASN A 151 2.39 -5.82 11.59
N ASN A 152 2.84 -4.57 11.45
CA ASN A 152 2.05 -3.38 11.70
C ASN A 152 1.57 -2.78 10.38
N VAL A 153 0.35 -2.30 10.38
CA VAL A 153 -0.17 -1.41 9.34
C VAL A 153 -0.50 -0.06 9.94
N VAL A 154 -0.39 0.96 9.10
CA VAL A 154 -0.60 2.36 9.44
C VAL A 154 -1.75 2.88 8.62
N PHE A 155 -2.73 3.49 9.31
CA PHE A 155 -3.77 4.30 8.68
C PHE A 155 -3.34 5.75 8.74
N PHE A 156 -3.22 6.40 7.59
CA PHE A 156 -2.96 7.83 7.47
C PHE A 156 -4.29 8.56 7.27
N ILE A 157 -4.60 9.47 8.20
CA ILE A 157 -5.93 10.07 8.31
C ILE A 157 -5.83 11.59 8.32
N ASN A 158 -6.66 12.24 7.52
CA ASN A 158 -6.99 13.64 7.66
C ASN A 158 -8.05 13.80 8.76
N SER A 159 -7.62 14.17 9.97
CA SER A 159 -8.52 14.24 11.13
C SER A 159 -9.48 15.43 11.07
N GLY A 160 -9.17 16.48 10.30
CA GLY A 160 -9.90 17.75 10.37
C GLY A 160 -9.88 18.36 11.79
N ARG A 161 -8.78 18.16 12.53
CA ARG A 161 -8.60 18.52 13.95
C ARG A 161 -9.49 17.75 14.92
N SER A 162 -9.95 16.56 14.55
CA SER A 162 -10.71 15.67 15.44
C SER A 162 -9.76 14.76 16.22
N ASP A 163 -10.23 14.19 17.33
CA ASP A 163 -9.65 12.96 17.87
C ASP A 163 -10.06 11.81 16.95
N VAL A 164 -9.14 10.86 16.72
CA VAL A 164 -9.38 9.73 15.83
C VAL A 164 -9.14 8.43 16.57
N PHE A 165 -10.02 7.46 16.33
CA PHE A 165 -9.92 6.12 16.87
C PHE A 165 -10.24 5.11 15.75
N LEU A 166 -9.55 3.98 15.75
CA LEU A 166 -10.01 2.80 15.02
C LEU A 166 -10.82 1.93 15.96
N ASN A 167 -11.95 1.44 15.48
CA ASN A 167 -12.72 0.40 16.16
C ASN A 167 -12.64 -0.89 15.35
N LEU A 168 -12.16 -1.96 15.98
CA LEU A 168 -12.06 -3.30 15.44
C LEU A 168 -12.95 -4.22 16.25
N LYS A 169 -13.93 -4.87 15.60
CA LYS A 169 -14.84 -5.80 16.28
C LYS A 169 -14.37 -7.21 16.03
N ASP A 170 -13.96 -7.92 17.09
CA ASP A 170 -13.49 -9.29 16.95
C ASP A 170 -14.62 -10.28 16.66
N LYS A 171 -14.27 -11.55 16.43
CA LYS A 171 -15.22 -12.64 16.16
C LYS A 171 -16.26 -12.86 17.28
N ASN A 172 -15.95 -12.48 18.51
CA ASN A 172 -16.83 -12.61 19.68
C ASN A 172 -17.69 -11.35 19.90
N GLY A 173 -17.53 -10.34 19.02
CA GLY A 173 -18.23 -9.08 19.10
C GLY A 173 -17.64 -8.09 20.11
N LYS A 174 -16.47 -8.39 20.70
CA LYS A 174 -15.77 -7.46 21.58
C LYS A 174 -15.13 -6.35 20.74
N ASN A 175 -15.39 -5.11 21.14
CA ASN A 175 -14.78 -3.94 20.52
C ASN A 175 -13.36 -3.76 21.04
N ASN A 176 -12.43 -3.61 20.11
CA ASN A 176 -11.05 -3.22 20.36
C ASN A 176 -10.86 -1.83 19.75
N THR A 177 -10.74 -0.83 20.61
CA THR A 177 -10.49 0.56 20.19
C THR A 177 -9.00 0.83 20.20
N VAL A 178 -8.48 1.35 19.10
CA VAL A 178 -7.10 1.83 18.98
C VAL A 178 -7.14 3.34 18.87
N GLN A 179 -6.49 4.04 19.81
CA GLN A 179 -6.31 5.48 19.73
C GLN A 179 -5.27 5.82 18.68
N CYS A 180 -5.57 6.83 17.86
CA CYS A 180 -4.64 7.35 16.87
C CYS A 180 -3.91 8.57 17.40
N PHE A 181 -2.72 8.82 16.87
CA PHE A 181 -1.85 9.90 17.33
C PHE A 181 -1.68 10.95 16.23
N ARG A 182 -1.70 12.22 16.65
CA ARG A 182 -1.37 13.32 15.74
C ARG A 182 0.12 13.28 15.43
N ILE A 183 0.44 13.41 14.15
CA ILE A 183 1.80 13.63 13.68
C ILE A 183 2.22 15.02 14.14
N GLN A 184 3.36 15.15 14.83
CA GLN A 184 3.78 16.42 15.43
C GLN A 184 4.61 17.29 14.47
N ASN A 185 5.37 16.66 13.56
CA ASN A 185 6.40 17.34 12.78
C ASN A 185 6.04 17.53 11.30
N GLY A 186 6.56 18.61 10.72
CA GLY A 186 6.48 18.95 9.30
C GLY A 186 5.10 19.43 8.83
N LYS A 187 4.98 19.73 7.53
CA LYS A 187 3.71 20.06 6.87
C LYS A 187 2.80 18.82 6.84
N ARG A 188 1.49 19.01 7.07
CA ARG A 188 0.48 17.97 7.32
C ARG A 188 -0.83 18.27 6.59
N THR A 189 -0.70 18.75 5.35
CA THR A 189 -1.84 19.20 4.55
C THR A 189 -2.72 18.02 4.10
N ALA A 190 -2.11 16.91 3.69
CA ALA A 190 -2.83 15.74 3.19
C ALA A 190 -3.40 14.86 4.31
N TYR A 191 -2.63 14.69 5.38
CA TYR A 191 -3.02 13.95 6.58
C TYR A 191 -2.21 14.45 7.78
N ASP A 192 -2.81 14.34 8.97
CA ASP A 192 -2.25 14.86 10.21
C ASP A 192 -2.24 13.85 11.36
N THR A 193 -2.76 12.65 11.12
CA THR A 193 -3.00 11.63 12.15
C THR A 193 -2.63 10.25 11.62
N GLU A 194 -1.98 9.44 12.45
CA GLU A 194 -1.64 8.05 12.16
C GLU A 194 -2.25 7.11 13.21
N CYS A 195 -2.71 5.94 12.77
CA CYS A 195 -3.14 4.85 13.64
C CYS A 195 -2.33 3.61 13.30
N LYS A 196 -1.51 3.13 14.23
CA LYS A 196 -0.76 1.88 14.07
C LYS A 196 -1.54 0.73 14.69
N VAL A 197 -1.72 -0.35 13.95
CA VAL A 197 -2.42 -1.56 14.42
C VAL A 197 -1.73 -2.79 13.82
N SER A 198 -1.65 -3.88 14.58
CA SER A 198 -1.10 -5.12 14.06
C SER A 198 -2.06 -5.78 13.06
N LEU A 199 -1.52 -6.42 12.03
CA LEU A 199 -2.30 -7.22 11.08
C LEU A 199 -3.09 -8.31 11.79
N ASP A 200 -2.56 -8.88 12.89
CA ASP A 200 -3.28 -9.89 13.68
C ASP A 200 -4.59 -9.35 14.26
N LYS A 201 -4.61 -8.11 14.76
CA LYS A 201 -5.84 -7.47 15.26
C LYS A 201 -6.84 -7.27 14.12
N ILE A 202 -6.37 -6.95 12.91
CA ILE A 202 -7.22 -6.84 11.73
C ILE A 202 -7.78 -8.22 11.31
N LYS A 203 -6.94 -9.27 11.32
CA LYS A 203 -7.35 -10.65 11.04
C LYS A 203 -8.40 -11.14 12.04
N MET A 204 -8.19 -10.88 13.34
CA MET A 204 -9.17 -11.17 14.39
C MET A 204 -10.51 -10.46 14.19
N ALA A 205 -10.48 -9.25 13.61
CA ALA A 205 -11.67 -8.49 13.22
C ALA A 205 -12.22 -8.84 11.83
N LYS A 206 -11.69 -9.90 11.19
CA LYS A 206 -12.07 -10.34 9.84
C LYS A 206 -12.01 -9.21 8.80
N GLY A 207 -10.99 -8.35 8.90
CA GLY A 207 -10.80 -7.21 8.01
C GLY A 207 -11.74 -6.02 8.27
N LYS A 208 -12.69 -6.12 9.21
CA LYS A 208 -13.65 -5.05 9.49
C LYS A 208 -13.08 -4.01 10.45
N VAL A 209 -12.86 -2.81 9.95
CA VAL A 209 -12.34 -1.68 10.72
C VAL A 209 -13.27 -0.47 10.53
N SER A 210 -13.52 0.29 11.59
CA SER A 210 -14.24 1.56 11.49
C SER A 210 -13.37 2.71 11.98
N ILE A 211 -13.28 3.79 11.19
CA ILE A 211 -12.67 5.05 11.61
C ILE A 211 -13.74 5.86 12.32
N LEU A 212 -13.46 6.21 13.57
CA LEU A 212 -14.27 7.07 14.41
C LEU A 212 -13.57 8.40 14.59
N ARG A 213 -14.32 9.50 14.45
CA ARG A 213 -13.80 10.85 14.69
C ARG A 213 -14.67 11.57 15.70
N ARG A 214 -14.04 12.25 16.65
CA ARG A 214 -14.71 13.04 17.69
C ARG A 214 -14.17 14.46 17.73
N LYS A 215 -15.04 15.46 17.75
CA LYS A 215 -14.65 16.88 17.87
C LYS A 215 -15.59 17.58 18.83
N SER A 216 -15.03 18.21 19.87
CA SER A 216 -15.79 18.94 20.90
C SER A 216 -16.95 18.11 21.48
N GLY A 217 -16.68 16.85 21.84
CA GLY A 217 -17.66 15.92 22.41
C GLY A 217 -18.63 15.28 21.41
N ARG A 218 -18.68 15.72 20.15
CA ARG A 218 -19.58 15.16 19.12
C ARG A 218 -18.88 14.11 18.27
N MET A 219 -19.58 13.00 18.00
CA MET A 219 -19.13 11.95 17.10
C MET A 219 -19.56 12.24 15.66
N PHE A 220 -18.63 12.17 14.72
CA PHE A 220 -18.95 12.15 13.29
C PHE A 220 -19.42 10.75 12.86
N PRO A 221 -20.14 10.64 11.72
CA PRO A 221 -20.46 9.35 11.13
C PRO A 221 -19.21 8.48 10.95
N SER A 222 -19.30 7.21 11.38
CA SER A 222 -18.21 6.25 11.26
C SER A 222 -17.95 5.89 9.80
N ILE A 223 -16.68 5.79 9.41
CA ILE A 223 -16.29 5.28 8.09
C ILE A 223 -15.97 3.81 8.24
N LYS A 224 -16.72 2.95 7.54
CA LYS A 224 -16.58 1.50 7.63
C LYS A 224 -15.70 1.01 6.49
N LEU A 225 -14.67 0.24 6.84
CA LEU A 225 -13.67 -0.30 5.94
C LEU A 225 -13.68 -1.83 6.05
N ASN A 226 -13.43 -2.47 4.92
CA ASN A 226 -13.25 -3.89 4.76
C ASN A 226 -11.88 -4.13 4.11
N ILE A 227 -10.94 -4.58 4.91
CA ILE A 227 -9.59 -4.91 4.48
C ILE A 227 -9.63 -6.33 3.91
N LYS A 228 -9.28 -6.46 2.64
CA LYS A 228 -9.15 -7.75 1.97
C LYS A 228 -7.86 -8.40 2.47
N LEU A 229 -8.01 -9.57 3.08
CA LEU A 229 -6.91 -10.35 3.64
C LEU A 229 -6.67 -11.57 2.75
N GLN A 230 -5.42 -12.02 2.62
CA GLN A 230 -5.17 -13.35 2.07
C GLN A 230 -5.87 -14.40 2.93
N SER A 231 -6.52 -15.35 2.26
CA SER A 231 -7.17 -16.51 2.85
C SER A 231 -6.17 -17.63 3.11
#